data_AF-A0A2U1UZB3-F1
#
_entry.id   AF-A0A2U1UZB3-F1
#
_cell.length_a   1.000
_cell.length_b   1.000
_cell.length_c   1.000
_cell.angle_alpha   90.00
_cell.angle_beta   90.00
_cell.angle_gamma   90.00
#
_symmetry.space_group_name_H-M   'P 1'
#
loop_
_entity.id
_entity.type
_entity.pdbx_description
1 polymer ?
#
loop_
_entity_poly.entity_id
_entity_poly.type
_entity_poly.pdbx_seq_one_letter_code
_entity_poly.pdbx_strand_id
1 'polypeptide(L)'
;MAPADDSWREVVTTARSRARDLAPELRSVVLTHYPDAETLDLMRPGGEVPLAVLQEANRAVAAEMLRQGVVVLVQHADRAAARRWRDAWQDGAGGPAAWRDRSRLLHGAEALRRIGVEAPAPLRPEKGAGTPADRLVRLFASEDGAAFEACAEALIAQGRDGVLEQAVRKVAQRHGEEAAEDLSLELLALAEAAPVGPSGWAGLVSLPVALPPDALPDPAALAESFLACGALPEAASLHLLPHWYVPEAIAALTPVEARQTLLALVAGEAPAALPPAAPEALAQGGFGVLLGLQLDWDVPLWEEIAGAGLPEPADEDAPPTPEEAALAEAFDRWRGMAFQAFGGCVPLALVPLSETGAEIADFLEEAGEQSSVLREIQDFVAVARQEALEEEVVCLPRAEEGQLHLTLYTRSGRLLDEITLEAERLPLPATEMPALLEAIVPLVSRPPGSA
;
A
#
# COMPACT_ATOMS: atom_id res chain seq x y z
N MET A 1 12.95 -38.53 -45.37
CA MET A 1 12.15 -37.62 -44.53
C MET A 1 12.29 -38.09 -43.09
N ALA A 2 13.24 -37.50 -42.37
CA ALA A 2 13.32 -37.58 -40.92
C ALA A 2 12.29 -36.58 -40.35
N PRO A 3 11.48 -36.93 -39.34
CA PRO A 3 10.32 -36.12 -38.95
C PRO A 3 10.71 -35.01 -37.97
N ALA A 4 10.06 -33.84 -38.10
CA ALA A 4 9.50 -32.95 -37.06
C ALA A 4 10.12 -32.78 -35.63
N ASP A 5 11.30 -33.32 -35.32
CA ASP A 5 11.74 -33.53 -33.92
C ASP A 5 12.57 -32.38 -33.31
N ASP A 6 13.04 -31.41 -34.11
CA ASP A 6 13.83 -30.28 -33.60
C ASP A 6 12.99 -29.02 -33.32
N SER A 7 11.85 -28.85 -34.01
CA SER A 7 10.99 -27.67 -33.88
C SER A 7 10.35 -27.54 -32.48
N TRP A 8 9.98 -28.66 -31.84
CA TRP A 8 9.40 -28.60 -30.50
C TRP A 8 10.45 -28.30 -29.41
N ARG A 9 11.70 -28.76 -29.59
CA ARG A 9 12.81 -28.44 -28.67
C ARG A 9 13.13 -26.96 -28.71
N GLU A 10 13.04 -26.34 -29.88
CA GLU A 10 13.21 -24.90 -30.05
C GLU A 10 12.13 -24.14 -29.27
N VAL A 11 10.84 -24.53 -29.38
CA VAL A 11 9.75 -23.91 -28.61
C VAL A 11 10.01 -23.98 -27.09
N VAL A 12 10.38 -25.15 -26.57
CA VAL A 12 10.68 -25.33 -25.14
C VAL A 12 11.90 -24.52 -24.71
N THR A 13 12.94 -24.47 -25.54
CA THR A 13 14.18 -23.73 -25.25
C THR A 13 13.94 -22.22 -25.24
N THR A 14 13.19 -21.71 -26.21
CA THR A 14 12.80 -20.30 -26.30
C THR A 14 11.93 -19.90 -25.11
N ALA A 15 10.94 -20.73 -24.75
CA ALA A 15 10.11 -20.48 -23.56
C ALA A 15 10.95 -20.41 -22.28
N ARG A 16 11.91 -21.33 -22.10
CA ARG A 16 12.82 -21.32 -20.95
C ARG A 16 13.72 -20.09 -20.94
N SER A 17 14.29 -19.70 -22.08
CA SER A 17 15.15 -18.51 -22.18
C SER A 17 14.36 -17.27 -21.78
N ARG A 18 13.17 -17.09 -22.37
CA ARG A 18 12.31 -15.95 -22.07
C ARG A 18 11.88 -15.93 -20.61
N ALA A 19 11.62 -17.10 -20.00
CA ALA A 19 11.29 -17.18 -18.59
C ALA A 19 12.46 -16.72 -17.71
N ARG A 20 13.70 -17.04 -18.08
CA ARG A 20 14.89 -16.57 -17.37
C ARG A 20 15.05 -15.06 -17.45
N ASP A 21 14.76 -14.50 -18.62
CA ASP A 21 14.92 -13.08 -18.90
C ASP A 21 13.85 -12.26 -18.15
N LEU A 22 12.61 -12.74 -18.06
CA LEU A 22 11.50 -12.04 -17.41
C LEU A 22 11.39 -12.28 -15.90
N ALA A 23 11.92 -13.39 -15.38
CA ALA A 23 11.77 -13.76 -13.97
C ALA A 23 12.26 -12.70 -12.95
N PRO A 24 13.36 -11.96 -13.17
CA PRO A 24 13.80 -10.94 -12.22
C PRO A 24 12.80 -9.81 -11.97
N GLU A 25 11.87 -9.58 -12.90
CA GLU A 25 10.87 -8.51 -12.85
C GLU A 25 9.49 -9.02 -12.37
N LEU A 26 9.39 -10.30 -12.00
CA LEU A 26 8.12 -10.95 -11.65
C LEU A 26 8.11 -11.44 -10.20
N ARG A 27 7.05 -11.13 -9.46
CA ARG A 27 6.77 -11.74 -8.16
C ARG A 27 6.00 -13.07 -8.30
N SER A 28 5.07 -13.12 -9.24
CA SER A 28 4.23 -14.27 -9.50
C SER A 28 3.83 -14.35 -10.98
N VAL A 29 3.44 -15.55 -11.43
CA VAL A 29 2.98 -15.79 -12.81
C VAL A 29 1.93 -16.90 -12.83
N VAL A 30 0.91 -16.73 -13.67
CA VAL A 30 -0.10 -17.77 -13.93
C VAL A 30 0.29 -18.58 -15.17
N LEU A 31 0.27 -19.92 -15.05
CA LEU A 31 0.35 -20.85 -16.16
C LEU A 31 -1.00 -21.52 -16.43
N THR A 32 -1.45 -21.48 -17.68
CA THR A 32 -2.67 -22.20 -18.10
C THR A 32 -2.36 -23.69 -18.28
N HIS A 33 -3.03 -24.55 -17.51
CA HIS A 33 -3.04 -25.99 -17.72
C HIS A 33 -4.26 -26.41 -18.55
N TYR A 34 -4.01 -26.87 -19.77
CA TYR A 34 -5.03 -27.45 -20.65
C TYR A 34 -5.18 -28.96 -20.39
N PRO A 35 -6.38 -29.46 -20.05
CA PRO A 35 -6.59 -30.88 -19.75
C PRO A 35 -6.50 -31.79 -20.98
N ASP A 36 -6.86 -31.27 -22.16
CA ASP A 36 -6.94 -32.04 -23.39
C ASP A 36 -6.76 -31.13 -24.63
N ALA A 37 -6.49 -31.75 -25.78
CA ALA A 37 -6.19 -31.03 -27.03
C ALA A 37 -7.39 -30.23 -27.54
N GLU A 38 -8.60 -30.76 -27.39
CA GLU A 38 -9.83 -30.06 -27.76
C GLU A 38 -10.05 -28.77 -26.95
N THR A 39 -9.68 -28.74 -25.67
CA THR A 39 -9.78 -27.54 -24.82
C THR A 39 -8.72 -26.53 -25.23
N LEU A 40 -7.50 -26.99 -25.53
CA LEU A 40 -6.46 -26.14 -26.10
C LEU A 40 -6.91 -25.54 -27.43
N ASP A 41 -7.38 -26.35 -28.38
CA ASP A 41 -7.84 -25.91 -29.70
C ASP A 41 -9.03 -24.95 -29.61
N LEU A 42 -9.94 -25.22 -28.66
CA LEU A 42 -11.03 -24.32 -28.38
C LEU A 42 -10.47 -22.95 -28.00
N MET A 43 -9.61 -22.88 -27.00
CA MET A 43 -9.14 -21.63 -26.39
C MET A 43 -8.07 -20.91 -27.21
N ARG A 44 -7.32 -21.65 -28.03
CA ARG A 44 -6.26 -21.16 -28.93
C ARG A 44 -6.51 -21.68 -30.35
N PRO A 45 -7.57 -21.20 -31.02
CA PRO A 45 -7.93 -21.69 -32.34
C PRO A 45 -6.81 -21.37 -33.34
N GLY A 46 -6.34 -22.40 -34.05
CA GLY A 46 -5.23 -22.27 -35.01
C GLY A 46 -3.84 -22.29 -34.37
N GLY A 47 -3.72 -22.63 -33.09
CA GLY A 47 -2.42 -22.83 -32.46
C GLY A 47 -1.65 -23.97 -33.12
N GLU A 48 -0.42 -23.69 -33.56
CA GLU A 48 0.44 -24.67 -34.24
C GLU A 48 1.15 -25.63 -33.26
N VAL A 49 1.07 -25.36 -31.95
CA VAL A 49 1.81 -26.08 -30.91
C VAL A 49 0.94 -27.19 -30.32
N PRO A 50 1.33 -28.48 -30.45
CA PRO A 50 0.60 -29.58 -29.83
C PRO A 50 0.58 -29.48 -28.31
N LEU A 51 -0.49 -29.99 -27.68
CA LEU A 51 -0.66 -29.97 -26.22
C LEU A 51 0.56 -30.49 -25.44
N ALA A 52 1.15 -31.60 -25.89
CA ALA A 52 2.31 -32.20 -25.23
C ALA A 52 3.54 -31.25 -25.22
N VAL A 53 3.74 -30.49 -26.31
CA VAL A 53 4.84 -29.52 -26.42
C VAL A 53 4.57 -28.32 -25.52
N LEU A 54 3.32 -27.84 -25.46
CA LEU A 54 2.94 -26.75 -24.56
C LEU A 54 3.09 -27.14 -23.08
N GLN A 55 2.72 -28.36 -22.71
CA GLN A 55 2.92 -28.87 -21.35
C GLN A 55 4.40 -28.98 -20.99
N GLU A 56 5.26 -29.40 -21.91
CA GLU A 56 6.71 -29.39 -21.72
C GLU A 56 7.27 -27.98 -21.57
N ALA A 57 6.80 -27.03 -22.39
CA ALA A 57 7.18 -25.63 -22.29
C ALA A 57 6.76 -25.04 -20.93
N ASN A 58 5.52 -25.26 -20.49
CA ASN A 58 5.04 -24.81 -19.18
C ASN A 58 5.87 -25.40 -18.02
N ARG A 59 6.28 -26.67 -18.10
CA ARG A 59 7.20 -27.28 -17.13
C ARG A 59 8.55 -26.59 -17.10
N ALA A 60 9.12 -26.31 -18.28
CA ALA A 60 10.40 -25.62 -18.39
C ALA A 60 10.35 -24.18 -17.87
N VAL A 61 9.25 -23.46 -18.14
CA VAL A 61 8.99 -22.11 -17.63
C VAL A 61 8.86 -22.13 -16.11
N ALA A 62 7.99 -22.99 -15.57
CA ALA A 62 7.79 -23.11 -14.13
C ALA A 62 9.11 -23.42 -13.39
N ALA A 63 9.91 -24.36 -13.90
CA ALA A 63 11.19 -24.71 -13.31
C ALA A 63 12.24 -23.59 -13.36
N GLU A 64 12.11 -22.65 -14.30
CA GLU A 64 12.96 -21.45 -14.36
C GLU A 64 12.47 -20.38 -13.37
N MET A 65 11.18 -20.08 -13.40
CA MET A 65 10.52 -19.12 -12.51
C MET A 65 10.75 -19.46 -11.03
N LEU A 66 10.52 -20.71 -10.65
CA LEU A 66 10.73 -21.20 -9.29
C LEU A 66 12.20 -21.09 -8.83
N ARG A 67 13.16 -21.17 -9.75
CA ARG A 67 14.58 -21.04 -9.42
C ARG A 67 14.95 -19.61 -9.05
N GLN A 68 14.24 -18.65 -9.61
CA GLN A 68 14.41 -17.22 -9.38
C GLN A 68 13.51 -16.71 -8.24
N GLY A 69 12.77 -17.61 -7.56
CA GLY A 69 11.88 -17.24 -6.45
C GLY A 69 10.49 -16.76 -6.88
N VAL A 70 10.17 -16.78 -8.17
CA VAL A 70 8.86 -16.37 -8.70
C VAL A 70 7.80 -17.42 -8.32
N VAL A 71 6.66 -16.96 -7.80
CA VAL A 71 5.53 -17.83 -7.47
C VAL A 71 4.82 -18.28 -8.74
N VAL A 72 4.75 -19.60 -8.93
CA VAL A 72 4.02 -20.19 -10.06
C VAL A 72 2.62 -20.60 -9.62
N LEU A 73 1.62 -19.93 -10.16
CA LEU A 73 0.21 -20.28 -10.05
C LEU A 73 -0.22 -21.07 -11.28
N VAL A 74 -1.21 -21.94 -11.13
CA VAL A 74 -1.73 -22.74 -12.25
C VAL A 74 -3.23 -22.56 -12.36
N GLN A 75 -3.67 -22.06 -13.50
CA GLN A 75 -5.08 -22.00 -13.84
C GLN A 75 -5.48 -23.25 -14.62
N HIS A 76 -6.53 -23.93 -14.18
CA HIS A 76 -7.11 -25.01 -14.96
C HIS A 76 -8.05 -24.46 -16.04
N ALA A 77 -7.77 -24.76 -17.30
CA ALA A 77 -8.64 -24.37 -18.40
C ALA A 77 -10.02 -25.05 -18.28
N ASP A 78 -11.07 -24.25 -18.08
CA ASP A 78 -12.46 -24.74 -18.04
C ASP A 78 -13.15 -24.48 -19.39
N ARG A 79 -13.40 -25.56 -20.11
CA ARG A 79 -14.03 -25.53 -21.44
C ARG A 79 -15.41 -24.88 -21.43
N ALA A 80 -16.21 -25.09 -20.38
CA ALA A 80 -17.54 -24.52 -20.29
C ALA A 80 -17.48 -23.01 -19.99
N ALA A 81 -16.54 -22.59 -19.13
CA ALA A 81 -16.27 -21.18 -18.87
C ALA A 81 -15.78 -20.46 -20.14
N ALA A 82 -14.82 -21.07 -20.87
CA ALA A 82 -14.30 -20.53 -22.11
C ALA A 82 -15.38 -20.38 -23.21
N ARG A 83 -16.37 -21.27 -23.27
CA ARG A 83 -17.52 -21.13 -24.18
C ARG A 83 -18.42 -19.97 -23.77
N ARG A 84 -18.84 -19.91 -22.50
CA ARG A 84 -19.66 -18.79 -21.98
C ARG A 84 -18.99 -17.44 -22.23
N TRP A 85 -17.69 -17.36 -21.97
CA TRP A 85 -16.91 -16.15 -22.25
C TRP A 85 -16.91 -15.81 -23.75
N ARG A 86 -16.70 -16.79 -24.63
CA ARG A 86 -16.68 -16.55 -26.08
C ARG A 86 -18.01 -16.06 -26.61
N ASP A 87 -19.10 -16.63 -26.11
CA ASP A 87 -20.45 -16.21 -26.46
C ASP A 87 -20.67 -14.76 -26.00
N ALA A 88 -20.28 -14.42 -24.76
CA ALA A 88 -20.36 -13.06 -24.22
C ALA A 88 -19.40 -12.06 -24.92
N TRP A 89 -18.25 -12.50 -25.40
CA TRP A 89 -17.28 -11.67 -26.12
C TRP A 89 -17.78 -11.32 -27.52
N GLN A 90 -18.46 -12.24 -28.20
CA GLN A 90 -19.12 -11.98 -29.48
C GLN A 90 -20.23 -10.93 -29.35
N ASP A 91 -20.83 -10.80 -28.15
CA ASP A 91 -21.82 -9.78 -27.81
C ASP A 91 -21.18 -8.44 -27.36
N GLY A 92 -19.85 -8.32 -27.36
CA GLY A 92 -19.11 -7.10 -27.05
C GLY A 92 -18.89 -6.82 -25.56
N ALA A 93 -19.15 -7.79 -24.68
CA ALA A 93 -19.22 -7.59 -23.23
C ALA A 93 -17.98 -8.07 -22.43
N GLY A 94 -16.83 -8.34 -23.06
CA GLY A 94 -15.65 -8.82 -22.31
C GLY A 94 -14.30 -8.68 -23.01
N GLY A 95 -13.23 -8.51 -22.25
CA GLY A 95 -11.85 -8.55 -22.74
C GLY A 95 -11.28 -9.98 -22.87
N PRO A 96 -10.07 -10.14 -23.45
CA PRO A 96 -9.39 -11.45 -23.63
C PRO A 96 -9.22 -12.27 -22.33
N ALA A 97 -9.20 -11.57 -21.20
CA ALA A 97 -8.97 -12.09 -19.85
C ALA A 97 -10.24 -12.49 -19.06
N ALA A 98 -11.45 -12.24 -19.58
CA ALA A 98 -12.68 -12.38 -18.79
C ALA A 98 -13.13 -13.84 -18.52
N TRP A 99 -12.45 -14.84 -19.10
CA TRP A 99 -12.66 -16.25 -18.74
C TRP A 99 -11.84 -16.68 -17.50
N ARG A 100 -10.97 -15.80 -16.98
CA ARG A 100 -10.15 -16.07 -15.79
C ARG A 100 -11.04 -16.31 -14.58
N ASP A 101 -10.77 -17.40 -13.86
CA ASP A 101 -11.47 -17.72 -12.62
C ASP A 101 -10.48 -17.64 -11.45
N ARG A 102 -10.44 -16.48 -10.79
CA ARG A 102 -9.59 -16.21 -9.62
C ARG A 102 -9.84 -17.23 -8.49
N SER A 103 -11.06 -17.76 -8.38
CA SER A 103 -11.45 -18.72 -7.33
C SER A 103 -10.90 -20.13 -7.55
N ARG A 104 -10.34 -20.42 -8.73
CA ARG A 104 -9.84 -21.76 -9.13
C ARG A 104 -8.36 -21.79 -9.46
N LEU A 105 -7.61 -20.75 -9.08
CA LEU A 105 -6.16 -20.77 -9.20
C LEU A 105 -5.56 -21.78 -8.21
N LEU A 106 -4.77 -22.71 -8.75
CA LEU A 106 -3.99 -23.63 -7.95
C LEU A 106 -2.69 -22.94 -7.53
N HIS A 107 -2.27 -23.18 -6.29
CA HIS A 107 -1.06 -22.62 -5.72
C HIS A 107 -0.17 -23.71 -5.10
N GLY A 108 1.10 -23.36 -4.85
CA GLY A 108 2.07 -24.20 -4.13
C GLY A 108 2.19 -25.63 -4.69
N ALA A 109 2.26 -26.62 -3.80
CA ALA A 109 2.49 -28.01 -4.19
C ALA A 109 1.40 -28.58 -5.12
N GLU A 110 0.15 -28.12 -5.02
CA GLU A 110 -0.91 -28.58 -5.92
C GLU A 110 -0.75 -28.04 -7.33
N ALA A 111 -0.38 -26.77 -7.47
CA ALA A 111 -0.02 -26.18 -8.77
C ALA A 111 1.11 -26.97 -9.42
N LEU A 112 2.19 -27.22 -8.68
CA LEU A 112 3.37 -27.93 -9.19
C LEU A 112 3.07 -29.38 -9.58
N ARG A 113 2.29 -30.11 -8.77
CA ARG A 113 1.79 -31.45 -9.13
C ARG A 113 0.98 -31.42 -10.42
N ARG A 114 0.13 -30.40 -10.62
CA ARG A 114 -0.71 -30.27 -11.80
C ARG A 114 0.11 -30.16 -13.08
N ILE A 115 1.19 -29.40 -13.06
CA ILE A 115 2.06 -29.22 -14.23
C ILE A 115 3.17 -30.27 -14.31
N GLY A 116 3.37 -31.10 -13.28
CA GLY A 116 4.39 -32.15 -13.27
C GLY A 116 5.80 -31.63 -12.97
N VAL A 117 5.90 -30.59 -12.15
CA VAL A 117 7.18 -30.02 -11.67
C VAL A 117 7.36 -30.42 -10.21
N GLU A 118 8.57 -30.83 -9.83
CA GLU A 118 8.92 -31.02 -8.43
C GLU A 118 9.19 -29.67 -7.77
N ALA A 119 8.74 -29.49 -6.53
CA ALA A 119 9.05 -28.29 -5.77
C ALA A 119 10.57 -28.12 -5.64
N PRO A 120 11.11 -26.92 -5.89
CA PRO A 120 12.53 -26.68 -5.68
C PRO A 120 12.89 -26.97 -4.23
N ALA A 121 14.06 -27.55 -4.01
CA ALA A 121 14.60 -27.66 -2.67
C ALA A 121 14.81 -26.24 -2.11
N PRO A 122 14.53 -26.00 -0.82
CA PRO A 122 14.77 -24.69 -0.22
C PRO A 122 16.22 -24.28 -0.45
N LEU A 123 16.42 -23.02 -0.87
CA LEU A 123 17.74 -22.46 -1.11
C LEU A 123 18.58 -22.64 0.16
N ARG A 124 19.67 -23.41 0.04
CA ARG A 124 20.60 -23.54 1.16
C ARG A 124 21.39 -22.24 1.26
N PRO A 125 21.50 -21.64 2.46
CA PRO A 125 22.32 -20.45 2.61
C PRO A 125 23.74 -20.76 2.16
N GLU A 126 24.25 -19.96 1.23
CA GLU A 126 25.62 -20.11 0.78
C GLU A 126 26.55 -19.95 1.98
N LYS A 127 27.56 -20.83 2.10
CA LYS A 127 28.57 -20.74 3.14
C LYS A 127 29.54 -19.59 2.80
N GLY A 128 29.15 -18.36 3.13
CA GLY A 128 30.03 -17.20 3.10
C GLY A 128 30.98 -17.17 4.30
N ALA A 129 32.13 -16.51 4.15
CA ALA A 129 33.01 -16.21 5.28
C ALA A 129 32.41 -15.06 6.13
N GLY A 130 32.34 -15.25 7.44
CA GLY A 130 31.81 -14.27 8.41
C GLY A 130 30.56 -14.73 9.16
N THR A 131 30.05 -13.90 10.07
CA THR A 131 28.75 -14.14 10.70
C THR A 131 27.61 -13.78 9.73
N PRO A 132 26.42 -14.38 9.85
CA PRO A 132 25.27 -14.01 9.02
C PRO A 132 24.94 -12.51 9.07
N ALA A 133 25.10 -11.87 10.24
CA ALA A 133 24.94 -10.42 10.38
C ALA A 133 26.00 -9.64 9.60
N ASP A 134 27.29 -10.05 9.64
CA ASP A 134 28.33 -9.39 8.82
C ASP A 134 28.09 -9.54 7.33
N ARG A 135 27.51 -10.67 6.90
CA ARG A 135 27.12 -10.87 5.51
C ARG A 135 26.01 -9.90 5.12
N LEU A 136 24.95 -9.81 5.92
CA LEU A 136 23.81 -8.91 5.64
C LEU A 136 24.28 -7.45 5.55
N VAL A 137 25.10 -6.99 6.52
CA VAL A 137 25.67 -5.63 6.50
C VAL A 137 26.50 -5.37 5.24
N ARG A 138 27.30 -6.34 4.80
CA ARG A 138 28.10 -6.18 3.58
C ARG A 138 27.23 -6.12 2.33
N LEU A 139 26.14 -6.88 2.29
CA LEU A 139 25.21 -6.90 1.16
C LEU A 139 24.39 -5.61 1.09
N PHE A 140 23.92 -5.11 2.24
CA PHE A 140 23.24 -3.81 2.34
C PHE A 140 24.15 -2.67 1.85
N ALA A 141 25.42 -2.70 2.25
CA ALA A 141 26.41 -1.72 1.77
C ALA A 141 26.85 -1.94 0.32
N SER A 142 26.38 -2.98 -0.36
CA SER A 142 26.68 -3.25 -1.77
C SER A 142 25.49 -2.86 -2.64
N GLU A 143 25.74 -2.40 -3.86
CA GLU A 143 24.69 -2.09 -4.85
C GLU A 143 23.98 -3.36 -5.39
N ASP A 144 24.17 -4.52 -4.76
CA ASP A 144 23.54 -5.80 -5.11
C ASP A 144 22.29 -6.03 -4.26
N GLY A 145 21.23 -5.28 -4.57
CA GLY A 145 19.95 -5.33 -3.85
C GLY A 145 19.33 -6.73 -3.83
N ALA A 146 19.35 -7.45 -4.97
CA ALA A 146 18.78 -8.79 -5.05
C ALA A 146 19.47 -9.80 -4.10
N ALA A 147 20.80 -9.72 -3.97
CA ALA A 147 21.53 -10.57 -3.04
C ALA A 147 21.24 -10.20 -1.57
N PHE A 148 21.06 -8.91 -1.27
CA PHE A 148 20.62 -8.42 0.04
C PHE A 148 19.24 -8.96 0.39
N GLU A 149 18.24 -8.74 -0.47
CA GLU A 149 16.85 -9.19 -0.28
C GLU A 149 16.77 -10.69 -0.03
N ALA A 150 17.42 -11.50 -0.88
CA ALA A 150 17.44 -12.95 -0.72
C ALA A 150 18.06 -13.39 0.62
N CYS A 151 19.08 -12.66 1.10
CA CYS A 151 19.70 -12.93 2.40
C CYS A 151 18.80 -12.53 3.57
N ALA A 152 18.17 -11.36 3.50
CA ALA A 152 17.23 -10.85 4.49
C ALA A 152 16.00 -11.76 4.61
N GLU A 153 15.37 -12.09 3.48
CA GLU A 153 14.19 -12.97 3.40
C GLU A 153 14.49 -14.34 4.04
N ALA A 154 15.66 -14.92 3.73
CA ALA A 154 16.06 -16.18 4.33
C ALA A 154 16.23 -16.11 5.86
N LEU A 155 16.71 -14.98 6.39
CA LEU A 155 16.88 -14.77 7.84
C LEU A 155 15.54 -14.54 8.55
N ILE A 156 14.64 -13.75 7.94
CA ILE A 156 13.27 -13.50 8.42
C ILE A 156 12.49 -14.82 8.47
N ALA A 157 12.48 -15.58 7.38
CA ALA A 157 11.79 -16.88 7.29
C ALA A 157 12.31 -17.92 8.30
N GLN A 158 13.58 -17.82 8.71
CA GLN A 158 14.19 -18.69 9.73
C GLN A 158 13.97 -18.18 11.17
N GLY A 159 13.29 -17.05 11.37
CA GLY A 159 13.06 -16.43 12.67
C GLY A 159 14.35 -15.97 13.36
N ARG A 160 15.32 -15.46 12.60
CA ARG A 160 16.66 -15.11 13.10
C ARG A 160 16.76 -13.67 13.60
N ASP A 161 15.84 -13.26 14.46
CA ASP A 161 15.67 -11.86 14.86
C ASP A 161 16.94 -11.25 15.48
N GLY A 162 17.57 -11.96 16.42
CA GLY A 162 18.83 -11.50 17.01
C GLY A 162 20.00 -11.34 16.02
N VAL A 163 19.93 -11.96 14.83
CA VAL A 163 20.90 -11.71 13.75
C VAL A 163 20.58 -10.41 13.02
N LEU A 164 19.30 -10.13 12.76
CA LEU A 164 18.83 -8.89 12.14
C LEU A 164 19.15 -7.69 13.04
N GLU A 165 18.81 -7.76 14.32
CA GLU A 165 19.17 -6.74 15.33
C GLU A 165 20.70 -6.53 15.45
N GLN A 166 21.48 -7.61 15.30
CA GLN A 166 22.94 -7.50 15.30
C GLN A 166 23.44 -6.79 14.04
N ALA A 167 22.80 -6.99 12.89
CA ALA A 167 23.13 -6.30 11.65
C ALA A 167 22.83 -4.80 11.77
N VAL A 168 21.63 -4.42 12.23
CA VAL A 168 21.23 -3.02 12.47
C VAL A 168 22.22 -2.31 13.40
N ARG A 169 22.55 -2.90 14.56
CA ARG A 169 23.55 -2.33 15.47
C ARG A 169 24.94 -2.17 14.85
N LYS A 170 25.33 -3.08 13.95
CA LYS A 170 26.61 -2.99 13.25
C LYS A 170 26.59 -1.90 12.18
N VAL A 171 25.46 -1.66 11.51
CA VAL A 171 25.29 -0.53 10.60
C VAL A 171 25.37 0.77 11.38
N ALA A 172 24.63 0.91 12.49
CA ALA A 172 24.68 2.07 13.37
C ALA A 172 26.13 2.45 13.76
N GLN A 173 26.91 1.43 14.18
CA GLN A 173 28.30 1.62 14.59
C GLN A 173 29.26 2.02 13.45
N ARG A 174 28.96 1.65 12.20
CA ARG A 174 29.87 1.84 11.05
C ARG A 174 29.48 2.99 10.14
N HIS A 175 28.18 3.23 10.00
CA HIS A 175 27.58 4.09 8.99
C HIS A 175 26.66 5.16 9.60
N GLY A 176 26.37 5.11 10.90
CA GLY A 176 25.50 6.07 11.60
C GLY A 176 24.09 5.55 11.84
N GLU A 177 23.32 6.25 12.68
CA GLU A 177 21.96 5.85 13.06
C GLU A 177 20.97 5.93 11.89
N GLU A 178 21.09 6.96 11.03
CA GLU A 178 20.27 7.11 9.82
C GLU A 178 20.35 5.86 8.92
N ALA A 179 21.56 5.39 8.61
CA ALA A 179 21.74 4.17 7.82
C ALA A 179 21.20 2.90 8.53
N ALA A 180 21.14 2.92 9.87
CA ALA A 180 20.58 1.81 10.64
C ALA A 180 19.04 1.84 10.63
N GLU A 181 18.46 3.04 10.62
CA GLU A 181 17.03 3.27 10.41
C GLU A 181 16.63 2.81 9.00
N ASP A 182 17.38 3.20 7.97
CA ASP A 182 17.17 2.75 6.57
C ASP A 182 17.16 1.21 6.47
N LEU A 183 18.19 0.55 7.02
CA LEU A 183 18.23 -0.92 7.04
C LEU A 183 17.03 -1.51 7.79
N SER A 184 16.59 -0.88 8.89
CA SER A 184 15.46 -1.39 9.67
C SER A 184 14.15 -1.27 8.88
N LEU A 185 13.95 -0.16 8.17
CA LEU A 185 12.80 0.06 7.29
C LEU A 185 12.80 -0.92 6.12
N GLU A 186 13.94 -1.14 5.45
CA GLU A 186 14.05 -2.13 4.37
C GLU A 186 13.73 -3.55 4.85
N LEU A 187 14.20 -3.93 6.05
CA LEU A 187 13.89 -5.24 6.62
C LEU A 187 12.40 -5.39 6.98
N LEU A 188 11.75 -4.33 7.44
CA LEU A 188 10.30 -4.33 7.70
C LEU A 188 9.49 -4.38 6.41
N ALA A 189 9.86 -3.59 5.39
CA ALA A 189 9.24 -3.62 4.07
C ALA A 189 9.34 -5.00 3.40
N LEU A 190 10.47 -5.69 3.56
CA LEU A 190 10.59 -7.09 3.16
C LEU A 190 9.70 -8.01 3.99
N ALA A 191 9.62 -7.81 5.30
CA ALA A 191 8.85 -8.68 6.18
C ALA A 191 7.33 -8.59 6.00
N GLU A 192 6.81 -7.42 5.64
CA GLU A 192 5.37 -7.17 5.55
C GLU A 192 4.71 -7.72 4.28
N ALA A 193 5.49 -8.15 3.29
CA ALA A 193 4.99 -8.81 2.08
C ALA A 193 5.64 -10.18 1.85
N ALA A 194 4.89 -11.14 1.31
CA ALA A 194 5.41 -12.49 1.10
C ALA A 194 4.72 -13.25 -0.04
N PRO A 195 5.40 -14.26 -0.63
CA PRO A 195 4.83 -15.17 -1.62
C PRO A 195 3.88 -16.20 -0.99
N VAL A 196 2.80 -15.73 -0.38
CA VAL A 196 1.83 -16.53 0.38
C VAL A 196 0.40 -16.16 -0.01
N GLY A 197 -0.56 -16.97 0.44
CA GLY A 197 -1.97 -16.74 0.16
C GLY A 197 -2.42 -17.21 -1.23
N PRO A 198 -3.71 -17.04 -1.55
CA PRO A 198 -4.33 -17.62 -2.73
C PRO A 198 -3.98 -16.88 -4.04
N SER A 199 -3.66 -15.60 -3.95
CA SER A 199 -3.14 -14.75 -5.04
C SER A 199 -1.66 -15.02 -5.35
N GLY A 200 -0.97 -15.82 -4.52
CA GLY A 200 0.48 -16.03 -4.62
C GLY A 200 1.32 -14.88 -4.05
N TRP A 201 0.72 -13.75 -3.70
CA TRP A 201 1.36 -12.65 -2.99
C TRP A 201 0.40 -11.98 -2.02
N ALA A 202 0.88 -11.67 -0.82
CA ALA A 202 0.11 -11.00 0.20
C ALA A 202 0.97 -9.96 0.92
N GLY A 203 0.34 -8.83 1.29
CA GLY A 203 0.97 -7.76 2.05
C GLY A 203 0.16 -7.40 3.30
N LEU A 204 0.86 -7.01 4.37
CA LEU A 204 0.27 -6.32 5.50
C LEU A 204 0.07 -4.86 5.16
N VAL A 205 -1.12 -4.36 5.46
CA VAL A 205 -1.48 -2.96 5.28
C VAL A 205 -2.10 -2.43 6.56
N SER A 206 -2.02 -1.12 6.73
CA SER A 206 -2.62 -0.40 7.82
C SER A 206 -3.49 0.72 7.28
N LEU A 207 -4.61 0.94 7.95
CA LEU A 207 -5.44 2.12 7.79
C LEU A 207 -5.36 2.91 9.10
N PRO A 208 -4.48 3.91 9.20
CA PRO A 208 -4.41 4.79 10.36
C PRO A 208 -5.65 5.68 10.42
N VAL A 209 -6.09 6.00 11.63
CA VAL A 209 -7.28 6.80 11.89
C VAL A 209 -7.02 7.74 13.05
N ALA A 210 -7.16 9.04 12.83
CA ALA A 210 -7.25 10.01 13.92
C ALA A 210 -8.60 9.81 14.63
N LEU A 211 -8.54 9.48 15.91
CA LEU A 211 -9.69 9.10 16.70
C LEU A 211 -10.34 10.32 17.36
N PRO A 212 -11.67 10.35 17.49
CA PRO A 212 -12.33 11.40 18.24
C PRO A 212 -12.04 11.25 19.75
N PRO A 213 -12.04 12.36 20.51
CA PRO A 213 -11.63 12.36 21.92
C PRO A 213 -12.64 11.67 22.85
N ASP A 214 -13.93 11.61 22.47
CA ASP A 214 -15.01 11.23 23.38
C ASP A 214 -15.51 9.78 23.21
N ALA A 215 -15.49 9.24 21.99
CA ALA A 215 -16.09 7.94 21.71
C ALA A 215 -15.39 7.23 20.54
N LEU A 216 -14.75 6.09 20.83
CA LEU A 216 -14.09 5.29 19.81
C LEU A 216 -15.12 4.75 18.79
N PRO A 217 -14.89 4.92 17.48
CA PRO A 217 -15.74 4.31 16.47
C PRO A 217 -15.63 2.78 16.50
N ASP A 218 -16.70 2.11 16.08
CA ASP A 218 -16.68 0.65 15.88
C ASP A 218 -15.73 0.32 14.71
N PRO A 219 -14.62 -0.41 14.97
CA PRO A 219 -13.63 -0.73 13.94
C PRO A 219 -14.22 -1.57 12.81
N ALA A 220 -15.18 -2.46 13.12
CA ALA A 220 -15.81 -3.30 12.11
C ALA A 220 -16.69 -2.47 11.16
N ALA A 221 -17.51 -1.58 11.72
CA ALA A 221 -18.35 -0.69 10.92
C ALA A 221 -17.53 0.25 10.02
N LEU A 222 -16.40 0.78 10.53
CA LEU A 222 -15.51 1.62 9.75
C LEU A 222 -14.87 0.82 8.59
N ALA A 223 -14.33 -0.37 8.88
CA ALA A 223 -13.76 -1.26 7.87
C ALA A 223 -14.78 -1.65 6.79
N GLU A 224 -15.99 -2.07 7.17
CA GLU A 224 -17.06 -2.41 6.22
C GLU A 224 -17.44 -1.22 5.34
N SER A 225 -17.50 -0.01 5.90
CA SER A 225 -17.79 1.21 5.13
C SER A 225 -16.69 1.54 4.12
N PHE A 226 -15.42 1.30 4.46
CA PHE A 226 -14.29 1.49 3.56
C PHE A 226 -14.33 0.48 2.41
N LEU A 227 -14.54 -0.80 2.71
CA LEU A 227 -14.64 -1.85 1.69
C LEU A 227 -15.82 -1.62 0.73
N ALA A 228 -16.89 -0.96 1.18
CA ALA A 228 -18.07 -0.65 0.37
C ALA A 228 -17.95 0.63 -0.47
N CYS A 229 -16.95 1.49 -0.22
CA CYS A 229 -16.88 2.81 -0.86
C CYS A 229 -16.32 2.80 -2.28
N GLY A 230 -15.69 1.69 -2.71
CA GLY A 230 -15.11 1.55 -4.04
C GLY A 230 -13.77 2.26 -4.22
N ALA A 231 -13.06 2.59 -3.14
CA ALA A 231 -11.71 3.20 -3.17
C ALA A 231 -10.57 2.18 -3.43
N LEU A 232 -10.89 0.90 -3.57
CA LEU A 232 -9.90 -0.16 -3.82
C LEU A 232 -9.85 -0.52 -5.31
N PRO A 233 -8.66 -0.80 -5.87
CA PRO A 233 -8.53 -1.34 -7.22
C PRO A 233 -9.29 -2.67 -7.39
N GLU A 234 -9.84 -2.94 -8.58
CA GLU A 234 -10.60 -4.18 -8.86
C GLU A 234 -9.74 -5.46 -8.73
N ALA A 235 -8.43 -5.33 -8.94
CA ALA A 235 -7.48 -6.41 -8.77
C ALA A 235 -7.04 -6.60 -7.30
N ALA A 236 -7.37 -5.70 -6.38
CA ALA A 236 -7.03 -5.85 -4.97
C ALA A 236 -8.15 -6.54 -4.19
N SER A 237 -7.80 -7.39 -3.23
CA SER A 237 -8.71 -7.83 -2.17
C SER A 237 -8.15 -7.44 -0.82
N LEU A 238 -8.96 -6.76 -0.01
CA LEU A 238 -8.56 -6.28 1.31
C LEU A 238 -9.39 -6.96 2.39
N HIS A 239 -8.71 -7.40 3.44
CA HIS A 239 -9.33 -7.92 4.66
C HIS A 239 -8.77 -7.17 5.87
N LEU A 240 -9.56 -6.24 6.42
CA LEU A 240 -9.23 -5.53 7.66
C LEU A 240 -9.74 -6.31 8.88
N LEU A 241 -8.95 -6.35 9.94
CA LEU A 241 -9.34 -6.93 11.22
C LEU A 241 -10.33 -6.00 11.95
N PRO A 242 -11.33 -6.56 12.65
CA PRO A 242 -12.35 -5.77 13.36
C PRO A 242 -11.86 -5.30 14.74
N HIS A 243 -10.60 -4.87 14.84
CA HIS A 243 -9.94 -4.50 16.08
C HIS A 243 -9.04 -3.28 15.90
N TRP A 244 -8.94 -2.46 16.94
CA TRP A 244 -8.02 -1.34 16.99
C TRP A 244 -6.64 -1.78 17.46
N TYR A 245 -5.60 -1.22 16.84
CA TYR A 245 -4.21 -1.33 17.26
C TYR A 245 -3.64 0.06 17.51
N VAL A 246 -2.68 0.16 18.43
CA VAL A 246 -1.97 1.43 18.68
C VAL A 246 -0.75 1.52 17.74
N PRO A 247 -0.47 2.69 17.15
CA PRO A 247 0.67 2.88 16.26
C PRO A 247 2.00 2.45 16.88
N GLU A 248 2.20 2.69 18.19
CA GLU A 248 3.43 2.35 18.90
C GLU A 248 3.68 0.84 18.98
N ALA A 249 2.61 0.03 19.06
CA ALA A 249 2.75 -1.42 19.05
C ALA A 249 3.14 -1.94 17.66
N ILE A 250 2.68 -1.28 16.60
CA ILE A 250 3.08 -1.57 15.22
C ILE A 250 4.54 -1.17 15.00
N ALA A 251 4.93 0.03 15.42
CA ALA A 251 6.30 0.53 15.33
C ALA A 251 7.32 -0.31 16.12
N ALA A 252 6.86 -1.03 17.15
CA ALA A 252 7.70 -1.92 17.96
C ALA A 252 7.90 -3.32 17.35
N LEU A 253 7.20 -3.67 16.27
CA LEU A 253 7.33 -4.99 15.65
C LEU A 253 8.72 -5.20 15.07
N THR A 254 9.28 -6.38 15.31
CA THR A 254 10.48 -6.80 14.57
C THR A 254 10.10 -7.37 13.19
N PRO A 255 11.02 -7.42 12.22
CA PRO A 255 10.75 -8.04 10.92
C PRO A 255 10.23 -9.48 11.02
N VAL A 256 10.70 -10.25 12.01
CA VAL A 256 10.21 -11.62 12.22
C VAL A 256 8.76 -11.61 12.71
N GLU A 257 8.40 -10.71 13.63
CA GLU A 257 7.04 -10.59 14.16
C GLU A 257 6.05 -10.05 13.12
N ALA A 258 6.48 -9.10 12.28
CA ALA A 258 5.71 -8.63 11.12
C ALA A 258 5.44 -9.79 10.15
N ARG A 259 6.45 -10.59 9.80
CA ARG A 259 6.23 -11.76 8.94
C ARG A 259 5.30 -12.80 9.57
N GLN A 260 5.42 -13.05 10.88
CA GLN A 260 4.52 -13.96 11.58
C GLN A 260 3.08 -13.45 11.61
N THR A 261 2.90 -12.14 11.76
CA THR A 261 1.59 -11.48 11.67
C THR A 261 0.97 -11.71 10.28
N LEU A 262 1.73 -11.47 9.20
CA LEU A 262 1.28 -11.74 7.84
C LEU A 262 0.83 -13.20 7.66
N LEU A 263 1.65 -14.15 8.10
CA LEU A 263 1.35 -15.58 7.98
C LEU A 263 0.10 -15.98 8.79
N ALA A 264 -0.11 -15.39 9.97
CA ALA A 264 -1.30 -15.60 10.79
C ALA A 264 -2.55 -15.10 10.06
N LEU A 265 -2.52 -13.87 9.50
CA LEU A 265 -3.68 -13.33 8.78
C LEU A 265 -4.03 -14.13 7.54
N VAL A 266 -3.02 -14.59 6.78
CA VAL A 266 -3.22 -15.48 5.63
C VAL A 266 -3.85 -16.81 6.04
N ALA A 267 -3.54 -17.32 7.24
CA ALA A 267 -4.15 -18.51 7.81
C ALA A 267 -5.54 -18.27 8.43
N GLY A 268 -6.00 -17.01 8.50
CA GLY A 268 -7.25 -16.64 9.18
C GLY A 268 -7.13 -16.70 10.71
N GLU A 269 -5.91 -16.59 11.24
CA GLU A 269 -5.60 -16.60 12.67
C GLU A 269 -5.35 -15.19 13.20
N ALA A 270 -5.59 -14.98 14.50
CA ALA A 270 -5.29 -13.71 15.15
C ALA A 270 -3.77 -13.54 15.37
N PRO A 271 -3.20 -12.35 15.13
CA PRO A 271 -1.77 -12.14 15.28
C PRO A 271 -1.35 -12.13 16.76
N ALA A 272 -0.45 -13.05 17.13
CA ALA A 272 -0.03 -13.20 18.54
C ALA A 272 0.90 -12.09 19.02
N ALA A 273 1.77 -11.58 18.15
CA ALA A 273 2.74 -10.53 18.46
C ALA A 273 2.09 -9.14 18.56
N LEU A 274 0.89 -8.96 18.01
CA LEU A 274 0.20 -7.70 17.97
C LEU A 274 -1.23 -7.85 18.54
N PRO A 275 -1.40 -7.82 19.88
CA PRO A 275 -2.72 -7.92 20.48
C PRO A 275 -3.55 -6.64 20.25
N PRO A 276 -4.89 -6.73 20.21
CA PRO A 276 -5.77 -5.56 20.15
C PRO A 276 -5.50 -4.57 21.29
N ALA A 277 -5.59 -3.29 20.97
CA ALA A 277 -5.36 -2.20 21.91
C ALA A 277 -6.51 -2.08 22.93
N ALA A 278 -6.14 -1.66 24.14
CA ALA A 278 -7.11 -1.22 25.14
C ALA A 278 -7.63 0.19 24.79
N PRO A 279 -8.93 0.49 25.04
CA PRO A 279 -9.51 1.81 24.77
C PRO A 279 -8.73 2.98 25.40
N GLU A 280 -8.16 2.77 26.58
CA GLU A 280 -7.40 3.79 27.31
C GLU A 280 -6.10 4.18 26.60
N ALA A 281 -5.45 3.23 25.93
CA ALA A 281 -4.22 3.50 25.18
C ALA A 281 -4.51 4.32 23.92
N LEU A 282 -5.60 3.99 23.22
CA LEU A 282 -6.07 4.71 22.03
C LEU A 282 -6.46 6.16 22.38
N ALA A 283 -7.15 6.36 23.52
CA ALA A 283 -7.53 7.70 23.97
C ALA A 283 -6.33 8.58 24.33
N GLN A 284 -5.20 8.00 24.78
CA GLN A 284 -3.98 8.74 25.09
C GLN A 284 -3.21 9.14 23.83
N GLY A 285 -3.16 8.25 22.83
CA GLY A 285 -2.43 8.48 21.57
C GLY A 285 -3.20 9.34 20.57
N GLY A 286 -4.54 9.33 20.61
CA GLY A 286 -5.38 10.05 19.66
C GLY A 286 -5.45 9.40 18.27
N PHE A 287 -4.75 8.28 18.06
CA PHE A 287 -4.75 7.49 16.83
C PHE A 287 -5.03 6.03 17.10
N GLY A 288 -5.69 5.39 16.16
CA GLY A 288 -5.90 3.95 16.10
C GLY A 288 -5.63 3.45 14.69
N VAL A 289 -5.22 2.20 14.59
CA VAL A 289 -4.91 1.56 13.31
C VAL A 289 -5.81 0.36 13.11
N LEU A 290 -6.42 0.27 11.93
CA LEU A 290 -7.02 -0.97 11.45
C LEU A 290 -5.96 -1.73 10.64
N LEU A 291 -5.54 -2.88 11.16
CA LEU A 291 -4.60 -3.77 10.46
C LEU A 291 -5.35 -4.63 9.46
N GLY A 292 -4.75 -4.89 8.30
CA GLY A 292 -5.30 -5.85 7.36
C GLY A 292 -4.30 -6.56 6.47
N LEU A 293 -4.89 -7.40 5.63
CA LEU A 293 -4.23 -8.20 4.60
C LEU A 293 -4.70 -7.71 3.23
N GLN A 294 -3.77 -7.32 2.37
CA GLN A 294 -4.03 -7.04 0.97
C GLN A 294 -3.51 -8.18 0.10
N LEU A 295 -4.37 -8.67 -0.79
CA LEU A 295 -4.04 -9.66 -1.81
C LEU A 295 -4.12 -8.99 -3.17
N ASP A 296 -3.05 -9.14 -3.95
CA ASP A 296 -2.96 -8.62 -5.31
C ASP A 296 -3.29 -9.71 -6.33
N TRP A 297 -4.36 -9.51 -7.10
CA TRP A 297 -4.82 -10.43 -8.14
C TRP A 297 -4.41 -10.00 -9.54
N ASP A 298 -3.62 -8.93 -9.70
CA ASP A 298 -3.06 -8.54 -11.01
C ASP A 298 -1.84 -9.40 -11.38
N VAL A 299 -2.01 -10.72 -11.31
CA VAL A 299 -0.94 -11.67 -11.62
C VAL A 299 -0.86 -11.88 -13.13
N PRO A 300 0.30 -11.64 -13.77
CA PRO A 300 0.43 -11.77 -15.21
C PRO A 300 0.29 -13.21 -15.68
N LEU A 301 -0.37 -13.40 -16.82
CA LEU A 301 -0.48 -14.69 -17.48
C LEU A 301 0.74 -14.92 -18.37
N TRP A 302 1.40 -16.06 -18.25
CA TRP A 302 2.58 -16.39 -19.06
C TRP A 302 2.32 -16.27 -20.56
N GLU A 303 1.15 -16.70 -21.04
CA GLU A 303 0.81 -16.67 -22.47
C GLU A 303 0.76 -15.24 -23.04
N GLU A 304 0.46 -14.25 -22.20
CA GLU A 304 0.39 -12.84 -22.58
C GLU A 304 1.79 -12.22 -22.58
N ILE A 305 2.53 -12.37 -21.48
CA ILE A 305 3.86 -11.76 -21.34
C ILE A 305 4.92 -12.45 -22.22
N ALA A 306 4.72 -13.73 -22.53
CA ALA A 306 5.54 -14.46 -23.48
C ALA A 306 5.30 -14.04 -24.94
N GLY A 307 4.22 -13.31 -25.23
CA GLY A 307 3.97 -12.70 -26.54
C GLY A 307 4.36 -11.22 -26.55
N ALA A 308 3.72 -10.45 -25.67
CA ALA A 308 3.74 -9.00 -25.66
C ALA A 308 4.91 -8.37 -24.87
N GLY A 309 5.53 -9.12 -23.97
CA GLY A 309 6.44 -8.56 -22.95
C GLY A 309 5.70 -8.23 -21.66
N LEU A 310 6.42 -7.73 -20.65
CA LEU A 310 5.80 -7.24 -19.43
C LEU A 310 5.03 -5.93 -19.71
N PRO A 311 3.96 -5.64 -18.96
CA PRO A 311 3.36 -4.31 -18.98
C PRO A 311 4.45 -3.28 -18.65
N GLU A 312 4.48 -2.15 -19.36
CA GLU A 312 5.36 -1.05 -18.97
C GLU A 312 4.91 -0.54 -17.60
N PRO A 313 5.84 -0.38 -16.63
CA PRO A 313 5.50 0.25 -15.37
C PRO A 313 4.97 1.66 -15.65
N ALA A 314 3.99 2.11 -14.89
CA ALA A 314 3.53 3.48 -14.96
C ALA A 314 4.72 4.42 -14.66
N ASP A 315 4.85 5.48 -15.45
CA ASP A 315 5.80 6.55 -15.17
C ASP A 315 5.34 7.28 -13.89
N GLU A 316 6.18 7.34 -12.86
CA GLU A 316 5.87 7.97 -11.58
C GLU A 316 5.51 9.46 -11.73
N ASP A 317 6.02 10.12 -12.79
CA ASP A 317 5.72 11.50 -13.13
C ASP A 317 4.48 11.66 -14.04
N ALA A 318 3.85 10.55 -14.47
CA ALA A 318 2.64 10.63 -15.28
C ALA A 318 1.46 11.15 -14.45
N PRO A 319 0.57 11.97 -15.05
CA PRO A 319 -0.66 12.34 -14.38
C PRO A 319 -1.49 11.08 -14.08
N PRO A 320 -2.23 11.06 -12.95
CA PRO A 320 -3.03 9.91 -12.57
C PRO A 320 -4.00 9.54 -13.70
N THR A 321 -4.11 8.26 -13.96
CA THR A 321 -5.10 7.71 -14.88
C THR A 321 -6.51 8.07 -14.41
N PRO A 322 -7.52 8.10 -15.31
CA PRO A 322 -8.89 8.33 -14.90
C PRO A 322 -9.41 7.34 -13.85
N GLU A 323 -8.86 6.12 -13.83
CA GLU A 323 -9.19 5.09 -12.85
C GLU A 323 -8.59 5.44 -11.47
N GLU A 324 -7.31 5.78 -11.41
CA GLU A 324 -6.66 6.23 -10.17
C GLU A 324 -7.31 7.47 -9.59
N ALA A 325 -7.64 8.46 -10.43
CA ALA A 325 -8.36 9.66 -10.02
C ALA A 325 -9.75 9.33 -9.45
N ALA A 326 -10.46 8.36 -10.05
CA ALA A 326 -11.77 7.93 -9.56
C ALA A 326 -11.68 7.19 -8.21
N LEU A 327 -10.63 6.38 -8.00
CA LEU A 327 -10.35 5.72 -6.73
C LEU A 327 -10.03 6.74 -5.63
N ALA A 328 -9.16 7.72 -5.92
CA ALA A 328 -8.83 8.81 -5.00
C ALA A 328 -10.08 9.63 -4.62
N GLU A 329 -10.92 9.99 -5.60
CA GLU A 329 -12.16 10.72 -5.34
C GLU A 329 -13.15 9.88 -4.50
N ALA A 330 -13.21 8.56 -4.72
CA ALA A 330 -14.03 7.66 -3.91
C ALA A 330 -13.54 7.62 -2.46
N PHE A 331 -12.23 7.60 -2.26
CA PHE A 331 -11.61 7.65 -0.96
C PHE A 331 -11.92 8.96 -0.22
N ASP A 332 -11.74 10.11 -0.86
CA ASP A 332 -12.00 11.42 -0.24
C ASP A 332 -13.46 11.60 0.14
N ARG A 333 -14.39 11.18 -0.76
CA ARG A 333 -15.82 11.17 -0.43
C ARG A 333 -16.11 10.29 0.76
N TRP A 334 -15.49 9.11 0.84
CA TRP A 334 -15.65 8.22 1.99
C TRP A 334 -15.09 8.81 3.28
N ARG A 335 -13.91 9.44 3.28
CA ARG A 335 -13.35 10.13 4.45
C ARG A 335 -14.31 11.19 4.99
N GLY A 336 -14.88 12.00 4.09
CA GLY A 336 -15.89 13.00 4.47
C GLY A 336 -17.14 12.37 5.11
N MET A 337 -17.62 11.25 4.58
CA MET A 337 -18.75 10.51 5.18
C MET A 337 -18.37 9.87 6.52
N ALA A 338 -17.18 9.30 6.63
CA ALA A 338 -16.69 8.67 7.86
C ALA A 338 -16.60 9.71 8.99
N PHE A 339 -16.05 10.88 8.71
CA PHE A 339 -16.00 11.99 9.67
C PHE A 339 -17.37 12.32 10.25
N GLN A 340 -18.40 12.42 9.39
CA GLN A 340 -19.77 12.71 9.83
C GLN A 340 -20.42 11.54 10.58
N ALA A 341 -20.23 10.31 10.10
CA ALA A 341 -20.88 9.12 10.64
C ALA A 341 -20.27 8.66 11.98
N PHE A 342 -18.99 8.92 12.20
CA PHE A 342 -18.20 8.39 13.30
C PHE A 342 -17.66 9.49 14.24
N GLY A 343 -18.40 10.61 14.35
CA GLY A 343 -18.18 11.59 15.40
C GLY A 343 -16.88 12.38 15.29
N GLY A 344 -16.42 12.62 14.05
CA GLY A 344 -15.22 13.42 13.78
C GLY A 344 -13.94 12.60 13.60
N CYS A 345 -14.01 11.27 13.45
CA CYS A 345 -12.82 10.49 13.12
C CYS A 345 -12.30 10.86 11.72
N VAL A 346 -10.99 10.84 11.53
CA VAL A 346 -10.36 11.12 10.23
C VAL A 346 -9.55 9.89 9.83
N PRO A 347 -10.03 9.07 8.89
CA PRO A 347 -9.20 8.05 8.28
C PRO A 347 -8.09 8.71 7.44
N LEU A 348 -6.89 8.14 7.52
CA LEU A 348 -5.69 8.48 6.73
C LEU A 348 -5.54 7.47 5.58
N ALA A 349 -4.51 7.60 4.75
CA ALA A 349 -4.29 6.70 3.61
C ALA A 349 -4.14 5.22 4.05
N LEU A 350 -4.58 4.29 3.18
CA LEU A 350 -4.24 2.88 3.34
C LEU A 350 -2.79 2.70 2.90
N VAL A 351 -1.90 2.37 3.82
CA VAL A 351 -0.46 2.30 3.59
C VAL A 351 0.11 0.92 3.95
N PRO A 352 1.30 0.55 3.46
CA PRO A 352 2.06 -0.56 4.01
C PRO A 352 2.24 -0.42 5.52
N LEU A 353 2.32 -1.55 6.25
CA LEU A 353 2.36 -1.54 7.71
C LEU A 353 3.52 -0.69 8.26
N SER A 354 4.68 -0.77 7.61
CA SER A 354 5.90 -0.04 7.95
C SER A 354 5.75 1.49 7.81
N GLU A 355 4.88 1.96 6.91
CA GLU A 355 4.65 3.37 6.61
C GLU A 355 3.63 4.05 7.54
N THR A 356 2.95 3.26 8.41
CA THR A 356 1.95 3.76 9.38
C THR A 356 2.42 5.00 10.15
N GLY A 357 3.67 5.00 10.61
CA GLY A 357 4.23 6.10 11.41
C GLY A 357 4.49 7.35 10.58
N ALA A 358 4.96 7.20 9.34
CA ALA A 358 5.21 8.30 8.42
C ALA A 358 3.89 8.99 8.03
N GLU A 359 2.89 8.22 7.63
CA GLU A 359 1.55 8.74 7.28
C GLU A 359 0.91 9.55 8.43
N ILE A 360 1.05 9.07 9.68
CA ILE A 360 0.59 9.82 10.86
C ILE A 360 1.40 11.09 11.07
N ALA A 361 2.72 11.04 10.89
CA ALA A 361 3.59 12.21 11.04
C ALA A 361 3.27 13.28 10.00
N ASP A 362 3.09 12.89 8.74
CA ASP A 362 2.73 13.78 7.64
C ASP A 362 1.38 14.47 7.92
N PHE A 363 0.37 13.71 8.34
CA PHE A 363 -0.92 14.27 8.75
C PHE A 363 -0.79 15.26 9.92
N LEU A 364 0.06 14.97 10.90
CA LEU A 364 0.28 15.88 12.03
C LEU A 364 1.05 17.14 11.63
N GLU A 365 1.97 17.04 10.68
CA GLU A 365 2.67 18.19 10.11
C GLU A 365 1.68 19.09 9.37
N GLU A 366 0.85 18.53 8.48
CA GLU A 366 -0.21 19.25 7.76
C GLU A 366 -1.20 19.93 8.73
N ALA A 367 -1.67 19.21 9.75
CA ALA A 367 -2.56 19.77 10.77
C ALA A 367 -1.85 20.84 11.63
N GLY A 368 -0.54 20.67 11.88
CA GLY A 368 0.33 21.62 12.56
C GLY A 368 0.46 22.93 11.77
N GLU A 369 0.64 22.86 10.46
CA GLU A 369 0.68 24.02 9.57
C GLU A 369 -0.66 24.76 9.57
N GLN A 370 -1.78 24.05 9.49
CA GLN A 370 -3.13 24.65 9.54
C GLN A 370 -3.43 25.32 10.89
N SER A 371 -2.98 24.73 11.99
CA SER A 371 -3.13 25.29 13.34
C SER A 371 -2.12 26.41 13.66
N SER A 372 -0.98 26.45 12.97
CA SER A 372 0.02 27.51 13.08
C SER A 372 -0.57 28.87 12.70
N VAL A 373 -1.48 28.92 11.72
CA VAL A 373 -2.15 30.15 11.29
C VAL A 373 -3.13 30.66 12.34
N LEU A 374 -3.87 29.77 13.01
CA LEU A 374 -4.72 30.19 14.13
C LEU A 374 -3.89 30.73 15.28
N ARG A 375 -2.71 30.15 15.53
CA ARG A 375 -1.76 30.66 16.52
C ARG A 375 -1.16 32.00 16.12
N GLU A 376 -0.79 32.17 14.85
CA GLU A 376 -0.33 33.44 14.29
C GLU A 376 -1.38 34.54 14.48
N ILE A 377 -2.66 34.23 14.23
CA ILE A 377 -3.78 35.15 14.47
C ILE A 377 -3.92 35.46 15.98
N GLN A 378 -3.81 34.47 16.86
CA GLN A 378 -3.88 34.68 18.30
C GLN A 378 -2.74 35.57 18.80
N ASP A 379 -1.51 35.32 18.35
CA ASP A 379 -0.33 36.11 18.71
C ASP A 379 -0.44 37.54 18.16
N PHE A 380 -0.91 37.71 16.91
CA PHE A 380 -1.22 39.00 16.31
C PHE A 380 -2.24 39.81 17.13
N VAL A 381 -3.34 39.19 17.54
CA VAL A 381 -4.34 39.83 18.43
C VAL A 381 -3.76 40.12 19.82
N ALA A 382 -2.94 39.22 20.36
CA ALA A 382 -2.32 39.39 21.67
C ALA A 382 -1.36 40.58 21.72
N VAL A 383 -0.54 40.77 20.68
CA VAL A 383 0.34 41.93 20.53
C VAL A 383 -0.49 43.22 20.46
N ALA A 384 -1.53 43.26 19.62
CA ALA A 384 -2.41 44.42 19.52
C ALA A 384 -3.10 44.77 20.85
N ARG A 385 -3.48 43.76 21.65
CA ARG A 385 -4.06 43.96 23.00
C ARG A 385 -3.08 44.60 23.97
N GLN A 386 -1.79 44.30 23.88
CA GLN A 386 -0.76 44.95 24.71
C GLN A 386 -0.59 46.42 24.35
N GLU A 387 -0.72 46.77 23.06
CA GLU A 387 -0.59 48.15 22.56
C GLU A 387 -1.85 49.02 22.77
N ALA A 388 -3.01 48.40 23.02
CA ALA A 388 -4.28 49.08 23.16
C ALA A 388 -4.47 49.87 24.47
N LEU A 389 -3.51 49.82 25.41
CA LEU A 389 -3.49 50.62 26.67
C LEU A 389 -4.85 50.60 27.42
N GLU A 390 -5.40 49.40 27.66
CA GLU A 390 -6.70 49.13 28.29
C GLU A 390 -7.95 49.35 27.42
N GLU A 391 -7.82 49.79 26.17
CA GLU A 391 -8.94 49.79 25.22
C GLU A 391 -9.20 48.40 24.63
N GLU A 392 -10.48 48.08 24.39
CA GLU A 392 -10.86 46.81 23.75
C GLU A 392 -10.44 46.80 22.28
N VAL A 393 -9.83 45.69 21.87
CA VAL A 393 -9.43 45.42 20.48
C VAL A 393 -10.56 44.74 19.74
N VAL A 394 -10.88 45.26 18.55
CA VAL A 394 -11.86 44.70 17.62
C VAL A 394 -11.21 44.42 16.26
N CYS A 395 -11.69 43.41 15.55
CA CYS A 395 -11.17 43.01 14.25
C CYS A 395 -12.18 43.28 13.13
N LEU A 396 -11.71 43.82 12.01
CA LEU A 396 -12.44 43.89 10.75
C LEU A 396 -11.86 42.84 9.80
N PRO A 397 -12.51 41.67 9.64
CA PRO A 397 -12.09 40.69 8.66
C PRO A 397 -12.64 41.03 7.27
N ARG A 398 -11.83 40.86 6.23
CA ARG A 398 -12.25 40.95 4.83
C ARG A 398 -11.70 39.78 4.04
N ALA A 399 -12.58 39.09 3.33
CA ALA A 399 -12.20 38.07 2.36
C ALA A 399 -12.19 38.69 0.96
N GLU A 400 -11.03 38.78 0.33
CA GLU A 400 -10.85 39.34 -1.02
C GLU A 400 -9.98 38.37 -1.83
N GLU A 401 -10.44 37.97 -3.03
CA GLU A 401 -9.71 37.09 -3.96
C GLU A 401 -9.16 35.78 -3.34
N GLY A 402 -9.83 35.27 -2.30
CA GLY A 402 -9.42 34.06 -1.57
C GLY A 402 -8.48 34.33 -0.39
N GLN A 403 -7.95 35.54 -0.25
CA GLN A 403 -7.14 35.97 0.90
C GLN A 403 -8.02 36.50 2.04
N LEU A 404 -7.52 36.36 3.27
CA LEU A 404 -8.14 36.91 4.47
C LEU A 404 -7.30 38.08 4.99
N HIS A 405 -7.84 39.28 4.90
CA HIS A 405 -7.28 40.48 5.50
C HIS A 405 -7.90 40.68 6.89
N LEU A 406 -7.05 40.80 7.91
CA LEU A 406 -7.47 41.11 9.27
C LEU A 406 -6.89 42.46 9.67
N THR A 407 -7.77 43.41 9.98
CA THR A 407 -7.37 44.73 10.47
C THR A 407 -7.84 44.89 11.91
N LEU A 408 -6.92 45.18 12.83
CA LEU A 408 -7.23 45.37 14.24
C LEU A 408 -7.34 46.85 14.59
N TYR A 409 -8.40 47.21 15.28
CA TYR A 409 -8.65 48.56 15.77
C TYR A 409 -8.87 48.53 17.28
N THR A 410 -8.62 49.67 17.94
CA THR A 410 -9.27 49.93 19.22
C THR A 410 -10.75 50.24 18.99
N ARG A 411 -11.59 50.05 20.01
CA ARG A 411 -13.01 50.40 19.95
C ARG A 411 -13.27 51.88 19.67
N SER A 412 -12.30 52.76 19.95
CA SER A 412 -12.35 54.20 19.62
C SER A 412 -12.02 54.51 18.15
N GLY A 413 -11.58 53.53 17.36
CA GLY A 413 -11.29 53.68 15.93
C GLY A 413 -9.82 53.91 15.59
N ARG A 414 -8.90 53.77 16.55
CA ARG A 414 -7.45 53.82 16.27
C ARG A 414 -7.03 52.50 15.63
N LEU A 415 -6.39 52.56 14.46
CA LEU A 415 -5.75 51.39 13.84
C LEU A 415 -4.59 50.93 14.72
N LEU A 416 -4.54 49.63 15.01
CA LEU A 416 -3.44 48.99 15.73
C LEU A 416 -2.49 48.34 14.74
N ASP A 417 -2.97 47.37 13.97
CA ASP A 417 -2.16 46.61 13.02
C ASP A 417 -3.02 45.94 11.94
N GLU A 418 -2.37 45.44 10.89
CA GLU A 418 -2.99 44.71 9.79
C GLU A 418 -2.15 43.50 9.34
N ILE A 419 -2.83 42.41 9.01
CA ILE A 419 -2.20 41.21 8.44
C ILE A 419 -3.03 40.67 7.28
N THR A 420 -2.36 40.08 6.30
CA THR A 420 -2.97 39.38 5.17
C THR A 420 -2.53 37.93 5.19
N LEU A 421 -3.49 37.03 5.11
CA LEU A 421 -3.27 35.59 5.10
C LEU A 421 -3.72 35.03 3.75
N GLU A 422 -2.84 34.25 3.11
CA GLU A 422 -3.10 33.63 1.82
C GLU A 422 -4.08 32.46 1.94
N ALA A 423 -4.88 32.23 0.88
CA ALA A 423 -5.94 31.23 0.84
C ALA A 423 -5.46 29.83 1.24
N GLU A 424 -4.28 29.44 0.75
CA GLU A 424 -3.66 28.13 0.92
C GLU A 424 -3.26 27.85 2.38
N ARG A 425 -3.11 28.91 3.19
CA ARG A 425 -2.72 28.81 4.59
C ARG A 425 -3.93 28.76 5.54
N LEU A 426 -5.14 29.03 5.05
CA LEU A 426 -6.33 29.13 5.91
C LEU A 426 -6.92 27.74 6.20
N PRO A 427 -7.29 27.44 7.47
CA PRO A 427 -7.89 26.16 7.84
C PRO A 427 -9.33 26.00 7.30
N LEU A 428 -9.96 27.10 6.86
CA LEU A 428 -11.28 27.16 6.24
C LEU A 428 -11.25 28.20 5.12
N PRO A 429 -12.17 28.13 4.13
CA PRO A 429 -12.30 29.20 3.14
C PRO A 429 -12.41 30.58 3.80
N ALA A 430 -11.76 31.61 3.22
CA ALA A 430 -11.70 32.96 3.81
C ALA A 430 -13.08 33.54 4.16
N THR A 431 -14.13 33.13 3.45
CA THR A 431 -15.53 33.53 3.70
C THR A 431 -16.13 32.90 4.96
N GLU A 432 -15.60 31.78 5.44
CA GLU A 432 -16.06 31.05 6.63
C GLU A 432 -15.22 31.36 7.88
N MET A 433 -14.00 31.88 7.68
CA MET A 433 -13.08 32.29 8.76
C MET A 433 -13.68 33.24 9.81
N PRO A 434 -14.57 34.22 9.49
CA PRO A 434 -15.18 35.08 10.50
C PRO A 434 -15.85 34.33 11.66
N ALA A 435 -16.54 33.21 11.39
CA ALA A 435 -17.19 32.44 12.44
C ALA A 435 -16.19 31.86 13.46
N LEU A 436 -15.00 31.48 12.98
CA LEU A 436 -13.93 30.95 13.82
C LEU A 436 -13.20 32.07 14.58
N LEU A 437 -13.02 33.23 13.96
CA LEU A 437 -12.36 34.40 14.55
C LEU A 437 -13.13 35.03 15.71
N GLU A 438 -14.47 34.93 15.74
CA GLU A 438 -15.30 35.45 16.84
C GLU A 438 -14.91 34.86 18.20
N ALA A 439 -14.38 33.63 18.22
CA ALA A 439 -13.89 33.00 19.44
C ALA A 439 -12.58 33.63 19.97
N ILE A 440 -11.84 34.35 19.12
CA ILE A 440 -10.51 34.92 19.42
C ILE A 440 -10.62 36.42 19.70
N VAL A 441 -11.35 37.15 18.86
CA VAL A 441 -11.46 38.62 18.89
C VAL A 441 -12.86 39.08 18.45
N PRO A 442 -13.47 40.08 19.11
CA PRO A 442 -14.75 40.64 18.67
C PRO A 442 -14.65 41.22 17.26
N LEU A 443 -15.62 40.89 16.40
CA LEU A 443 -15.63 41.33 15.02
C LEU A 443 -16.50 42.57 14.79
N VAL A 444 -16.10 43.42 13.85
CA VAL A 444 -16.87 44.57 13.37
C VAL A 444 -17.03 44.51 11.86
N SER A 445 -18.16 44.99 11.35
CA SER A 445 -18.45 45.01 9.90
C SER A 445 -17.92 46.24 9.17
N ARG A 446 -17.46 47.26 9.90
CA ARG A 446 -16.90 48.53 9.39
C ARG A 446 -15.84 49.07 10.36
N PRO A 447 -14.87 49.89 9.89
CA PRO A 447 -13.90 50.54 10.76
C PRO A 447 -14.60 51.37 11.86
N PRO A 448 -14.25 51.21 13.14
CA PRO A 448 -14.85 52.00 14.21
C PRO A 448 -14.56 53.50 13.99
N GLY A 449 -15.55 54.36 14.22
CA GLY A 449 -15.42 55.81 14.02
C GLY A 449 -15.67 56.31 12.59
N SER A 450 -15.94 55.42 11.62
CA SER A 450 -16.44 55.79 10.29
C SER A 450 -17.97 55.86 10.29
N ALA A 451 -18.52 57.07 10.11
CA ALA A 451 -19.96 57.32 9.95
C ALA A 451 -20.40 57.18 8.49
#